data_AF-A0A419A056-F1
#
_entry.id   AF-A0A419A056-F1
#
_cell.length_a   1.000
_cell.length_b   1.000
_cell.length_c   1.000
_cell.angle_alpha   90.00
_cell.angle_beta   90.00
_cell.angle_gamma   90.00
#
_symmetry.space_group_name_H-M   'P 1'
#
loop_
_entity.id
_entity.type
_entity.pdbx_description
1 polymer ?
#
loop_
_entity_poly.entity_id
_entity_poly.type
_entity_poly.pdbx_seq_one_letter_code
_entity_poly.pdbx_strand_id
1 'polypeptide(L)'
;MAGVLRQLSRAAVLGAGLTVAACQTAEPPSDRPRAKPDQVTARVAGTKGLGQARISTRSGEILILEEDGSVTTMDLDSPGGRDAFRVTEADLAALNANLDLDFGGIVAANRPRRPSAQEQALAAFAARSQPALPKAVAGQEIDPETFIAAKVEPLNRGSRADIVEVTANLRRGVDADLAFSYATCALAGWAKDNGSPYGRHIRTLSAERNGKLLIGSAFLLSDSRPMGLRVMETDETLRECRARGIPAA
;
A
#
# COMPACT_ATOMS: atom_id res chain seq x y z
N MET A 1 -24.90 -70.74 38.51
CA MET A 1 -24.98 -71.10 37.08
C MET A 1 -23.57 -71.00 36.52
N ALA A 2 -22.92 -72.16 36.41
CA ALA A 2 -21.53 -72.30 36.03
C ALA A 2 -21.41 -72.46 34.51
N GLY A 3 -20.45 -71.76 33.91
CA GLY A 3 -20.10 -71.94 32.50
C GLY A 3 -19.26 -73.20 32.28
N VAL A 4 -19.26 -73.70 31.04
CA VAL A 4 -18.21 -74.58 30.47
C VAL A 4 -18.51 -74.86 28.98
N LEU A 5 -17.45 -74.74 28.16
CA LEU A 5 -17.16 -75.37 26.83
C LEU A 5 -18.11 -75.00 25.66
N ARG A 6 -17.75 -74.93 24.37
CA ARG A 6 -16.63 -75.26 23.46
C ARG A 6 -17.04 -74.54 22.13
N GLN A 7 -16.24 -74.16 21.14
CA GLN A 7 -15.31 -74.96 20.34
C GLN A 7 -14.75 -74.04 19.23
N LEU A 8 -13.56 -74.39 18.77
CA LEU A 8 -12.81 -73.80 17.67
C LEU A 8 -13.54 -73.84 16.33
N SER A 9 -13.32 -72.83 15.49
CA SER A 9 -13.15 -73.00 14.03
C SER A 9 -12.39 -71.79 13.46
N ARG A 10 -11.14 -72.04 13.08
CA ARG A 10 -10.36 -71.18 12.19
C ARG A 10 -10.90 -71.36 10.78
N ALA A 11 -11.33 -70.28 10.13
CA ALA A 11 -11.45 -70.23 8.67
C ALA A 11 -10.87 -68.88 8.20
N ALA A 12 -9.93 -68.98 7.28
CA ALA A 12 -9.12 -67.90 6.74
C ALA A 12 -9.98 -66.90 5.95
N VAL A 13 -9.80 -65.61 6.20
CA VAL A 13 -10.35 -64.53 5.36
C VAL A 13 -9.22 -64.03 4.45
N LEU A 14 -9.31 -64.43 3.19
CA LEU A 14 -8.56 -63.88 2.07
C LEU A 14 -9.28 -62.62 1.55
N GLY A 15 -8.56 -61.50 1.58
CA GLY A 15 -8.49 -60.50 0.50
C GLY A 15 -9.75 -59.73 0.09
N ALA A 16 -9.80 -58.45 0.47
CA ALA A 16 -10.01 -57.31 -0.44
C ALA A 16 -9.86 -56.00 0.36
N GLY A 17 -8.61 -55.57 0.58
CA GLY A 17 -8.32 -54.27 1.17
C GLY A 17 -8.59 -53.16 0.16
N LEU A 18 -9.56 -52.29 0.47
CA LEU A 18 -9.72 -50.98 -0.14
C LEU A 18 -8.48 -50.13 0.16
N THR A 19 -7.57 -49.99 -0.80
CA THR A 19 -6.48 -49.03 -0.73
C THR A 19 -6.96 -47.68 -1.23
N VAL A 20 -7.37 -46.81 -0.30
CA VAL A 20 -7.51 -45.37 -0.57
C VAL A 20 -6.11 -44.84 -0.84
N ALA A 21 -5.86 -44.43 -2.08
CA ALA A 21 -4.64 -43.76 -2.49
C ALA A 21 -4.51 -42.40 -1.79
N ALA A 22 -3.78 -42.36 -0.69
CA ALA A 22 -3.35 -41.16 -0.02
C ALA A 22 -1.83 -41.06 -0.08
N CYS A 23 -1.31 -40.35 -1.09
CA CYS A 23 0.03 -39.77 -1.10
C CYS A 23 -0.01 -38.48 -1.92
N GLN A 24 -0.56 -37.42 -1.32
CA GLN A 24 -0.15 -36.05 -1.64
C GLN A 24 0.49 -35.51 -0.38
N THR A 25 1.81 -35.63 -0.29
CA THR A 25 2.62 -34.95 0.71
C THR A 25 2.51 -33.45 0.43
N ALA A 26 1.66 -32.76 1.21
CA ALA A 26 1.62 -31.32 1.24
C ALA A 26 2.91 -30.81 1.90
N GLU A 27 3.84 -30.30 1.08
CA GLU A 27 5.01 -29.58 1.56
C GLU A 27 4.57 -28.29 2.27
N PRO A 28 5.25 -27.89 3.37
CA PRO A 28 4.97 -26.62 4.03
C PRO A 28 5.22 -25.46 3.06
N PRO A 29 4.47 -24.34 3.18
CA PRO A 29 4.60 -23.22 2.26
C PRO A 29 6.00 -22.63 2.36
N SER A 30 6.80 -22.80 1.31
CA SER A 30 8.07 -22.10 1.17
C SER A 30 7.80 -20.68 0.66
N ASP A 31 8.51 -19.69 1.21
CA ASP A 31 8.52 -18.29 0.74
C ASP A 31 9.13 -18.11 -0.66
N ARG A 32 9.48 -19.22 -1.34
CA ARG A 32 9.99 -19.19 -2.70
C ARG A 32 8.80 -19.27 -3.68
N PRO A 33 8.71 -18.35 -4.66
CA PRO A 33 7.73 -18.46 -5.72
C PRO A 33 7.78 -19.84 -6.38
N ARG A 34 6.63 -20.48 -6.55
CA ARG A 34 6.52 -21.78 -7.22
C ARG A 34 7.15 -21.69 -8.61
N ALA A 35 7.82 -22.75 -9.03
CA ALA A 35 8.32 -22.85 -10.40
C ALA A 35 7.15 -22.68 -11.38
N LYS A 36 7.38 -21.93 -12.46
CA LYS A 36 6.37 -21.72 -13.51
C LYS A 36 6.00 -23.10 -14.10
N PRO A 37 4.71 -23.46 -14.19
CA PRO A 37 4.31 -24.72 -14.79
C PRO A 37 4.66 -24.74 -16.27
N ASP A 38 5.06 -25.90 -16.80
CA ASP A 38 5.43 -26.06 -18.23
C ASP A 38 4.24 -25.79 -19.18
N GLN A 39 3.01 -25.96 -18.70
CA GLN A 39 1.79 -25.71 -19.46
C GLN A 39 0.71 -25.10 -18.58
N VAL A 40 -0.10 -24.22 -19.18
CA VAL A 40 -1.31 -23.68 -18.57
C VAL A 40 -2.50 -24.08 -19.43
N THR A 41 -3.56 -24.58 -18.81
CA THR A 41 -4.82 -24.87 -19.50
C THR A 41 -5.78 -23.72 -19.28
N ALA A 42 -6.39 -23.22 -20.35
CA ALA A 42 -7.39 -22.16 -20.31
C ALA A 42 -8.68 -22.63 -20.99
N ARG A 43 -9.80 -22.01 -20.63
CA ARG A 43 -11.05 -22.13 -21.39
C ARG A 43 -11.18 -20.90 -22.28
N VAL A 44 -11.53 -21.09 -23.53
CA VAL A 44 -11.66 -20.03 -24.53
C VAL A 44 -13.10 -19.96 -25.00
N ALA A 45 -13.64 -18.76 -25.16
CA ALA A 45 -14.97 -18.58 -25.72
C ALA A 45 -14.89 -18.61 -27.25
N GLY A 46 -15.52 -19.62 -27.85
CA GLY A 46 -15.76 -19.72 -29.28
C GLY A 46 -17.16 -19.22 -29.66
N THR A 47 -17.49 -19.26 -30.94
CA THR A 47 -18.78 -18.79 -31.47
C THR A 47 -19.97 -19.68 -31.08
N LYS A 48 -19.72 -20.91 -30.62
CA LYS A 48 -20.74 -21.91 -30.26
C LYS A 48 -20.61 -22.49 -28.86
N GLY A 49 -19.59 -22.11 -28.07
CA GLY A 49 -19.36 -22.66 -26.74
C GLY A 49 -17.99 -22.33 -26.14
N LEU A 50 -17.68 -22.96 -25.00
CA LEU A 50 -16.37 -22.85 -24.35
C LEU A 50 -15.45 -24.01 -24.81
N GLY A 51 -14.39 -23.68 -25.55
CA GLY A 51 -13.31 -24.60 -25.95
C GLY A 51 -12.18 -24.68 -24.93
N GLN A 52 -11.25 -25.63 -25.09
CA GLN A 52 -10.08 -25.81 -24.22
C GLN A 52 -8.79 -25.45 -24.98
N ALA A 53 -8.00 -24.54 -24.42
CA ALA A 53 -6.67 -24.21 -24.92
C ALA A 53 -5.59 -24.70 -23.97
N ARG A 54 -4.45 -25.08 -24.55
CA ARG A 54 -3.20 -25.34 -23.84
C ARG A 54 -2.15 -24.34 -24.29
N ILE A 55 -1.49 -23.73 -23.31
CA ILE A 55 -0.46 -22.71 -23.52
C ILE A 55 0.85 -23.29 -23.01
N SER A 56 1.81 -23.50 -23.91
CA SER A 56 3.16 -23.90 -23.55
C SER A 56 3.92 -22.70 -23.01
N THR A 57 4.37 -22.78 -21.76
CA THR A 57 5.09 -21.67 -21.13
C THR A 57 6.58 -21.63 -21.49
N ARG A 58 7.07 -22.69 -22.13
CA ARG A 58 8.46 -22.88 -22.57
C ARG A 58 8.69 -22.43 -24.00
N SER A 59 7.75 -22.73 -24.89
CA SER A 59 7.86 -22.40 -26.32
C SER A 59 7.08 -21.16 -26.74
N GLY A 60 6.23 -20.60 -25.87
CA GLY A 60 5.38 -19.47 -26.26
C GLY A 60 4.32 -19.85 -27.30
N GLU A 61 3.98 -21.14 -27.40
CA GLU A 61 3.01 -21.63 -28.36
C GLU A 61 1.64 -21.79 -27.69
N ILE A 62 0.59 -21.31 -28.36
CA ILE A 62 -0.80 -21.55 -27.99
C ILE A 62 -1.36 -22.63 -28.91
N LEU A 63 -1.88 -23.69 -28.29
CA LEU A 63 -2.59 -24.78 -28.96
C LEU A 63 -4.06 -24.69 -28.55
N ILE A 64 -4.93 -24.35 -29.49
CA ILE A 64 -6.37 -24.31 -29.27
C ILE A 64 -6.95 -25.59 -29.85
N LEU A 65 -7.65 -26.37 -29.02
CA LEU A 65 -8.45 -27.49 -29.50
C LEU A 65 -9.81 -26.94 -29.92
N GLU A 66 -10.03 -26.90 -31.22
CA GLU A 66 -11.27 -26.45 -31.82
C GLU A 66 -12.38 -27.49 -31.61
N GLU A 67 -13.64 -27.06 -31.77
CA GLU A 67 -14.81 -27.90 -31.57
C GLU A 67 -14.89 -29.08 -32.54
N ASP A 68 -14.28 -28.96 -33.72
CA ASP A 68 -14.18 -30.03 -34.73
C ASP A 68 -13.05 -31.03 -34.44
N GLY A 69 -12.32 -30.85 -33.33
CA GLY A 69 -11.18 -31.67 -32.94
C GLY A 69 -9.88 -31.32 -33.64
N SER A 70 -9.86 -30.27 -34.48
CA SER A 70 -8.63 -29.74 -35.04
C SER A 70 -7.84 -28.95 -34.00
N VAL A 71 -6.53 -28.86 -34.20
CA VAL A 71 -5.63 -28.08 -33.34
C VAL A 71 -5.09 -26.92 -34.16
N THR A 72 -5.49 -25.71 -33.79
CA THR A 72 -4.90 -24.47 -34.29
C THR A 72 -3.71 -24.11 -33.43
N THR A 73 -2.56 -23.92 -34.07
CA THR A 73 -1.31 -23.53 -33.40
C THR A 73 -0.99 -22.07 -33.70
N MET A 74 -0.53 -21.35 -32.69
CA MET A 74 -0.09 -19.96 -32.84
C MET A 74 1.19 -19.73 -32.05
N ASP A 75 2.24 -19.32 -32.76
CA ASP A 75 3.51 -18.90 -32.18
C ASP A 75 3.46 -17.42 -31.79
N LEU A 76 3.59 -17.14 -30.49
CA LEU A 76 3.55 -15.79 -29.92
C LEU A 76 4.76 -14.93 -30.32
N ASP A 77 5.90 -15.55 -30.65
CA ASP A 77 7.11 -14.84 -31.05
C ASP A 77 7.13 -14.51 -32.55
N SER A 78 6.20 -15.05 -33.32
CA SER A 78 6.01 -14.69 -34.73
C SER A 78 5.51 -13.23 -34.87
N PRO A 79 5.79 -12.54 -35.99
CA PRO A 79 5.25 -11.21 -36.24
C PRO A 79 3.71 -11.14 -36.11
N GLY A 80 3.01 -12.18 -36.58
CA GLY A 80 1.55 -12.29 -36.45
C GLY A 80 1.09 -12.49 -35.00
N GLY A 81 1.82 -13.29 -34.22
CA GLY A 81 1.57 -13.47 -32.78
C GLY A 81 1.76 -12.17 -32.00
N ARG A 82 2.87 -11.45 -32.23
CA ARG A 82 3.15 -10.17 -31.57
C ARG A 82 2.09 -9.11 -31.89
N ASP A 83 1.64 -9.05 -33.14
CA ASP A 83 0.61 -8.11 -33.57
C ASP A 83 -0.76 -8.45 -32.97
N ALA A 84 -1.10 -9.73 -32.82
CA ALA A 84 -2.36 -10.17 -32.21
C ALA A 84 -2.49 -9.80 -30.71
N PHE A 85 -1.37 -9.65 -30.00
CA PHE A 85 -1.34 -9.21 -28.59
C PHE A 85 -0.91 -7.76 -28.40
N ARG A 86 -0.63 -7.03 -29.48
CA ARG A 86 -0.35 -5.58 -29.43
C ARG A 86 -1.67 -4.83 -29.24
N VAL A 87 -2.10 -4.76 -27.99
CA VAL A 87 -3.30 -4.05 -27.60
C VAL A 87 -2.98 -2.57 -27.44
N THR A 88 -3.59 -1.71 -28.27
CA THR A 88 -3.50 -0.25 -28.12
C THR A 88 -4.57 0.28 -27.17
N GLU A 89 -4.42 1.52 -26.66
CA GLU A 89 -5.47 2.16 -25.85
C GLU A 89 -6.78 2.35 -26.64
N ALA A 90 -6.67 2.59 -27.96
CA ALA A 90 -7.82 2.66 -28.84
C ALA A 90 -8.52 1.29 -28.96
N ASP A 91 -7.76 0.19 -29.02
CA ASP A 91 -8.32 -1.16 -29.03
C ASP A 91 -8.99 -1.51 -27.70
N LEU A 92 -8.42 -1.08 -26.56
CA LEU A 92 -9.06 -1.26 -25.25
C LEU A 92 -10.34 -0.45 -25.12
N ALA A 93 -10.36 0.79 -25.62
CA ALA A 93 -11.54 1.63 -25.63
C ALA A 93 -12.63 1.07 -26.57
N ALA A 94 -12.23 0.55 -27.74
CA ALA A 94 -13.13 -0.10 -28.70
C ALA A 94 -13.64 -1.45 -28.18
N LEU A 95 -12.81 -2.24 -27.50
CA LEU A 95 -13.25 -3.44 -26.80
C LEU A 95 -14.27 -3.06 -25.72
N ASN A 96 -13.98 -2.09 -24.86
CA ASN A 96 -14.91 -1.65 -23.82
C ASN A 96 -16.24 -1.11 -24.36
N ALA A 97 -16.24 -0.55 -25.58
CA ALA A 97 -17.44 -0.04 -26.25
C ALA A 97 -18.24 -1.12 -27.02
N ASN A 98 -17.57 -2.14 -27.57
CA ASN A 98 -18.20 -3.18 -28.40
C ASN A 98 -18.44 -4.50 -27.67
N LEU A 99 -17.73 -4.73 -26.57
CA LEU A 99 -17.96 -5.85 -25.68
C LEU A 99 -19.13 -5.48 -24.78
N ASP A 100 -20.34 -5.78 -25.25
CA ASP A 100 -21.50 -6.08 -24.41
C ASP A 100 -21.24 -7.39 -23.62
N LEU A 101 -20.09 -7.45 -22.94
CA LEU A 101 -19.72 -8.56 -22.08
C LEU A 101 -20.56 -8.42 -20.81
N ASP A 102 -21.73 -9.03 -20.86
CA ASP A 102 -22.52 -9.32 -19.68
C ASP A 102 -21.78 -10.35 -18.82
N PHE A 103 -20.86 -9.86 -17.98
CA PHE A 103 -20.31 -10.61 -16.87
C PHE A 103 -21.31 -10.76 -15.71
N GLY A 104 -22.58 -10.35 -15.89
CA GLY A 104 -23.65 -10.34 -14.90
C GLY A 104 -24.10 -11.71 -14.37
N GLY A 105 -23.47 -12.80 -14.83
CA GLY A 105 -23.54 -14.12 -14.20
C GLY A 105 -22.26 -14.58 -13.48
N ILE A 106 -21.11 -13.93 -13.73
CA ILE A 106 -19.78 -14.37 -13.25
C ILE A 106 -19.28 -13.45 -12.13
N VAL A 107 -19.69 -12.19 -12.14
CA VAL A 107 -19.45 -11.22 -11.07
C VAL A 107 -20.82 -10.71 -10.68
N ALA A 108 -21.33 -11.12 -9.51
CA ALA A 108 -22.65 -10.73 -9.04
C ALA A 108 -22.82 -9.20 -9.18
N ALA A 109 -23.67 -8.77 -10.13
CA ALA A 109 -23.82 -7.38 -10.57
C ALA A 109 -24.19 -6.40 -9.44
N ASN A 110 -24.61 -6.92 -8.29
CA ASN A 110 -25.03 -6.16 -7.11
C ASN A 110 -24.06 -6.26 -5.92
N ARG A 111 -22.81 -6.70 -6.12
CA ARG A 111 -21.81 -6.65 -5.04
C ARG A 111 -21.12 -5.29 -5.01
N PRO A 112 -21.02 -4.63 -3.85
CA PRO A 112 -20.27 -3.38 -3.73
C PRO A 112 -18.82 -3.61 -4.16
N ARG A 113 -18.27 -2.64 -4.91
CA ARG A 113 -16.87 -2.65 -5.34
C ARG A 113 -15.98 -2.81 -4.10
N ARG A 114 -15.16 -3.87 -4.09
CA ARG A 114 -14.13 -4.01 -3.07
C ARG A 114 -13.05 -2.95 -3.28
N PRO A 115 -12.45 -2.40 -2.20
CA PRO A 115 -11.40 -1.43 -2.35
C PRO A 115 -10.22 -2.02 -3.14
N SER A 116 -9.67 -1.25 -4.06
CA SER A 116 -8.46 -1.63 -4.79
C SER A 116 -7.27 -1.78 -3.85
N ALA A 117 -6.21 -2.49 -4.26
CA ALA A 117 -4.98 -2.59 -3.46
C ALA A 117 -4.39 -1.20 -3.15
N GLN A 118 -4.50 -0.26 -4.09
CA GLN A 118 -4.07 1.12 -3.90
C GLN A 118 -4.92 1.84 -2.84
N GLU A 119 -6.25 1.71 -2.90
CA GLU A 119 -7.16 2.31 -1.91
C GLU A 119 -6.91 1.75 -0.50
N GLN A 120 -6.66 0.45 -0.40
CA GLN A 120 -6.28 -0.18 0.87
C GLN A 120 -4.93 0.35 1.38
N ALA A 121 -3.94 0.50 0.50
CA ALA A 121 -2.63 1.04 0.87
C ALA A 121 -2.71 2.50 1.32
N LEU A 122 -3.49 3.33 0.61
CA LEU A 122 -3.72 4.73 0.97
C LEU A 122 -4.45 4.85 2.30
N ALA A 123 -5.48 4.03 2.54
CA ALA A 123 -6.20 3.99 3.81
C ALA A 123 -5.28 3.54 4.96
N ALA A 124 -4.45 2.52 4.74
CA ALA A 124 -3.48 2.04 5.73
C ALA A 124 -2.41 3.11 6.03
N PHE A 125 -1.96 3.87 5.03
CA PHE A 125 -1.05 4.99 5.23
C PHE A 125 -1.72 6.14 6.00
N ALA A 126 -2.94 6.52 5.62
CA ALA A 126 -3.71 7.56 6.30
C ALA A 126 -3.91 7.23 7.78
N ALA A 127 -4.20 5.97 8.11
CA ALA A 127 -4.33 5.49 9.49
C ALA A 127 -3.05 5.62 10.34
N ARG A 128 -1.88 5.74 9.70
CA ARG A 128 -0.58 5.93 10.38
C ARG A 128 -0.22 7.41 10.57
N SER A 129 -1.01 8.32 10.02
CA SER A 129 -0.78 9.76 10.18
C SER A 129 -0.91 10.14 11.66
N GLN A 130 -0.01 11.00 12.13
CA GLN A 130 0.00 11.53 13.49
C GLN A 130 -0.01 13.07 13.43
N PRO A 131 -0.38 13.74 14.53
CA PRO A 131 -0.17 15.17 14.68
C PRO A 131 1.29 15.57 14.41
N ALA A 132 1.50 16.81 13.98
CA ALA A 132 2.85 17.29 13.70
C ALA A 132 3.76 17.26 14.92
N LEU A 133 3.26 17.66 16.09
CA LEU A 133 4.06 17.72 17.30
C LEU A 133 4.40 16.31 17.81
N PRO A 134 5.68 16.02 18.13
CA PRO A 134 6.07 14.81 18.84
C PRO A 134 5.30 14.67 20.16
N LYS A 135 5.15 13.45 20.66
CA LYS A 135 4.52 13.21 21.97
C LYS A 135 5.32 13.93 23.06
N ALA A 136 4.64 14.68 23.92
CA ALA A 136 5.28 15.32 25.06
C ALA A 136 5.88 14.27 26.00
N VAL A 137 7.09 14.52 26.49
CA VAL A 137 7.72 13.70 27.53
C VAL A 137 7.09 14.08 28.87
N ALA A 138 6.53 13.10 29.58
CA ALA A 138 5.89 13.33 30.87
C ALA A 138 6.91 13.86 31.89
N GLY A 139 6.58 14.96 32.56
CA GLY A 139 7.45 15.58 33.57
C GLY A 139 8.59 16.43 33.00
N GLN A 140 8.69 16.62 31.68
CA GLN A 140 9.63 17.57 31.10
C GLN A 140 9.13 19.00 31.32
N GLU A 141 9.85 19.75 32.14
CA GLU A 141 9.64 21.18 32.30
C GLU A 141 10.37 21.93 31.18
N ILE A 142 9.65 22.83 30.50
CA ILE A 142 10.17 23.61 29.37
C ILE A 142 10.52 25.00 29.89
N ASP A 143 11.82 25.32 29.95
CA ASP A 143 12.31 26.67 30.26
C ASP A 143 12.08 27.60 29.06
N PRO A 144 11.22 28.64 29.17
CA PRO A 144 10.94 29.56 28.07
C PRO A 144 12.18 30.28 27.53
N GLU A 145 13.19 30.52 28.37
CA GLU A 145 14.45 31.18 28.00
C GLU A 145 15.33 30.31 27.08
N THR A 146 14.90 29.08 26.80
CA THR A 146 15.49 28.19 25.81
C THR A 146 15.19 28.65 24.37
N PHE A 147 14.04 29.30 24.17
CA PHE A 147 13.57 29.74 22.85
C PHE A 147 14.05 31.18 22.60
N ILE A 148 15.08 31.34 21.75
CA ILE A 148 15.71 32.65 21.54
C ILE A 148 14.95 33.44 20.48
N ALA A 149 14.72 32.84 19.31
CA ALA A 149 14.01 33.47 18.19
C ALA A 149 13.57 32.42 17.18
N ALA A 150 12.52 32.71 16.42
CA ALA A 150 12.18 31.97 15.21
C ALA A 150 11.93 32.94 14.07
N LYS A 151 12.32 32.54 12.86
CA LYS A 151 12.10 33.28 11.62
C LYS A 151 11.43 32.36 10.63
N VAL A 152 10.37 32.83 9.98
CA VAL A 152 9.60 32.08 9.00
C VAL A 152 9.74 32.77 7.64
N GLU A 153 10.22 32.05 6.63
CA GLU A 153 10.48 32.59 5.29
C GLU A 153 9.90 31.68 4.20
N PRO A 154 9.08 32.19 3.28
CA PRO A 154 8.66 31.43 2.11
C PRO A 154 9.86 31.20 1.18
N LEU A 155 10.03 29.94 0.74
CA LEU A 155 11.11 29.52 -0.17
C LEU A 155 10.71 29.62 -1.64
N ASN A 156 9.42 29.54 -1.97
CA ASN A 156 8.94 29.64 -3.35
C ASN A 156 8.33 31.01 -3.65
N ARG A 157 8.52 31.47 -4.90
CA ARG A 157 7.73 32.53 -5.53
C ARG A 157 6.97 31.90 -6.70
N GLY A 158 5.83 31.26 -6.47
CA GLY A 158 5.05 30.62 -7.54
C GLY A 158 3.75 29.97 -7.06
N SER A 159 2.79 29.75 -7.98
CA SER A 159 1.37 29.45 -7.69
C SER A 159 1.06 28.02 -7.24
N ARG A 160 2.04 27.21 -6.80
CA ARG A 160 1.82 25.82 -6.36
C ARG A 160 2.59 25.55 -5.08
N ALA A 161 1.82 25.34 -4.00
CA ALA A 161 2.20 24.93 -2.65
C ALA A 161 3.40 25.69 -2.07
N ASP A 162 3.09 26.62 -1.18
CA ASP A 162 4.06 27.51 -0.55
C ASP A 162 4.93 26.69 0.41
N ILE A 163 6.14 26.39 -0.05
CA ILE A 163 7.18 25.83 0.80
C ILE A 163 7.69 26.96 1.68
N VAL A 164 7.72 26.73 2.98
CA VAL A 164 8.16 27.69 3.99
C VAL A 164 9.29 27.06 4.81
N GLU A 165 10.36 27.82 5.02
CA GLU A 165 11.44 27.45 5.94
C GLU A 165 11.29 28.23 7.24
N VAL A 166 11.33 27.48 8.35
CA VAL A 166 11.39 28.02 9.70
C VAL A 166 12.80 27.83 10.22
N THR A 167 13.46 28.94 10.52
CA THR A 167 14.75 28.96 11.22
C THR A 167 14.51 29.28 12.69
N ALA A 168 14.72 28.31 13.57
CA ALA A 168 14.60 28.46 15.02
C ALA A 168 15.99 28.52 15.67
N ASN A 169 16.18 29.48 16.57
CA ASN A 169 17.38 29.67 17.37
C ASN A 169 17.08 29.32 18.82
N LEU A 170 17.85 28.39 19.38
CA LEU A 170 17.67 27.86 20.72
C LEU A 170 18.99 27.85 21.49
N ARG A 171 18.89 27.73 22.81
CA ARG A 171 20.05 27.41 23.66
C ARG A 171 20.69 26.09 23.22
N ARG A 172 22.00 25.92 23.44
CA ARG A 172 22.68 24.64 23.19
C ARG A 172 22.19 23.56 24.16
N GLY A 173 22.19 22.31 23.71
CA GLY A 173 21.80 21.14 24.53
C GLY A 173 20.30 20.85 24.55
N VAL A 174 19.53 21.54 23.71
CA VAL A 174 18.09 21.28 23.54
C VAL A 174 17.88 20.02 22.71
N ASP A 175 16.96 19.19 23.17
CA ASP A 175 16.57 17.98 22.47
C ASP A 175 15.93 18.25 21.09
N ALA A 176 16.13 17.32 20.16
CA ALA A 176 15.67 17.46 18.78
C ALA A 176 14.14 17.56 18.68
N ASP A 177 13.38 16.84 19.51
CA ASP A 177 11.90 16.90 19.49
C ASP A 177 11.40 18.24 20.02
N LEU A 178 12.04 18.81 21.04
CA LEU A 178 11.70 20.15 21.54
C LEU A 178 12.05 21.23 20.51
N ALA A 179 13.21 21.11 19.86
CA ALA A 179 13.63 22.06 18.84
C ALA A 179 12.72 22.00 17.59
N PHE A 180 12.32 20.80 17.17
CA PHE A 180 11.33 20.60 16.11
C PHE A 180 9.93 21.10 16.51
N SER A 181 9.52 20.88 17.77
CA SER A 181 8.25 21.40 18.30
C SER A 181 8.21 22.92 18.23
N TYR A 182 9.30 23.59 18.60
CA TYR A 182 9.39 25.05 18.50
C TYR A 182 9.28 25.54 17.05
N ALA A 183 10.00 24.92 16.12
CA ALA A 183 9.89 25.28 14.70
C ALA A 183 8.46 25.06 14.16
N THR A 184 7.79 24.00 14.59
CA THR A 184 6.40 23.71 14.22
C THR A 184 5.41 24.72 14.83
N CYS A 185 5.62 25.12 16.09
CA CYS A 185 4.81 26.15 16.75
C CYS A 185 4.98 27.53 16.11
N ALA A 186 6.21 27.89 15.74
CA ALA A 186 6.49 29.11 14.99
C ALA A 186 5.81 29.09 13.61
N LEU A 187 5.85 27.96 12.89
CA LEU A 187 5.09 27.81 11.65
C LEU A 187 3.59 27.98 11.86
N ALA A 188 3.02 27.39 12.90
CA ALA A 188 1.59 27.42 13.13
C ALA A 188 1.08 28.84 13.40
N GLY A 189 1.84 29.66 14.13
CA GLY A 189 1.55 31.09 14.32
C GLY A 189 1.52 31.84 12.99
N TRP A 190 2.61 31.75 12.24
CA TRP A 190 2.71 32.36 10.91
C TRP A 190 1.62 31.86 9.93
N ALA A 191 1.35 30.56 9.90
CA ALA A 191 0.36 29.95 9.02
C ALA A 191 -1.07 30.43 9.35
N LYS A 192 -1.36 30.70 10.62
CA LYS A 192 -2.65 31.27 11.03
C LYS A 192 -2.86 32.65 10.44
N ASP A 193 -1.82 33.50 10.50
CA ASP A 193 -1.86 34.86 9.98
C ASP A 193 -1.91 34.89 8.44
N ASN A 194 -1.39 33.84 7.79
CA ASN A 194 -1.37 33.69 6.33
C ASN A 194 -2.49 32.79 5.79
N GLY A 195 -3.46 32.40 6.62
CA GLY A 195 -4.65 31.66 6.18
C GLY A 195 -4.40 30.22 5.70
N SER A 196 -3.28 29.61 6.08
CA SER A 196 -2.93 28.24 5.71
C SER A 196 -3.42 27.25 6.79
N PRO A 197 -4.42 26.39 6.52
CA PRO A 197 -4.99 25.49 7.52
C PRO A 197 -4.12 24.26 7.81
N TYR A 198 -3.28 23.85 6.85
CA TYR A 198 -2.45 22.66 6.96
C TYR A 198 -0.99 22.90 6.58
N GLY A 199 -0.11 22.16 7.25
CA GLY A 199 1.31 22.06 6.92
C GLY A 199 1.81 20.63 6.97
N ARG A 200 2.73 20.26 6.07
CA ARG A 200 3.43 18.98 6.11
C ARG A 200 4.93 19.20 6.21
N HIS A 201 5.55 18.56 7.20
CA HIS A 201 7.01 18.59 7.35
C HIS A 201 7.72 17.91 6.17
N ILE A 202 8.79 18.53 5.67
CA ILE A 202 9.64 18.00 4.59
C ILE A 202 11.00 17.57 5.15
N ARG A 203 11.68 18.46 5.87
CA ARG A 203 13.04 18.23 6.38
C ARG A 203 13.34 19.11 7.59
N THR A 204 14.29 18.65 8.40
CA THR A 204 14.91 19.44 9.47
C THR A 204 16.42 19.30 9.37
N LEU A 205 17.14 20.42 9.43
CA LEU A 205 18.59 20.48 9.53
C LEU A 205 18.96 21.19 10.84
N SER A 206 20.03 20.73 11.49
CA SER A 206 20.54 21.32 12.72
C SER A 206 22.00 21.75 12.57
N ALA A 207 22.36 22.88 13.13
CA ALA A 207 23.75 23.33 13.21
C ALA A 207 23.99 24.04 14.55
N GLU A 208 25.18 23.89 15.12
CA GLU A 208 25.62 24.70 16.25
C GLU A 208 26.43 25.90 15.76
N ARG A 209 26.08 27.12 16.18
CA ARG A 209 26.84 28.34 15.89
C ARG A 209 26.87 29.27 17.10
N ASN A 210 28.04 29.78 17.46
CA ASN A 210 28.22 30.72 18.58
C ASN A 210 27.62 30.22 19.91
N GLY A 211 27.74 28.92 20.19
CA GLY A 211 27.16 28.31 21.40
C GLY A 211 25.64 28.24 21.42
N LYS A 212 24.98 28.40 20.27
CA LYS A 212 23.53 28.27 20.08
C LYS A 212 23.19 27.16 19.10
N LEU A 213 22.02 26.56 19.27
CA LEU A 213 21.47 25.57 18.35
C LEU A 213 20.57 26.28 17.33
N LEU A 214 20.91 26.16 16.06
CA LEU A 214 20.09 26.63 14.94
C LEU A 214 19.44 25.43 14.26
N ILE A 215 18.12 25.49 14.12
CA ILE A 215 17.33 24.49 13.41
C ILE A 215 16.67 25.14 12.20
N GLY A 216 16.85 24.55 11.02
CA GLY A 216 16.13 24.92 9.79
C GLY A 216 15.15 23.82 9.41
N SER A 217 13.85 24.07 9.54
CA SER A 217 12.78 23.12 9.21
C SER A 217 11.97 23.62 8.03
N ALA A 218 11.84 22.80 6.97
CA ALA A 218 11.04 23.14 5.80
C ALA A 218 9.70 22.41 5.82
N PHE A 219 8.64 23.12 5.43
CA PHE A 219 7.27 22.64 5.42
C PHE A 219 6.57 22.99 4.11
N LEU A 220 5.64 22.13 3.71
CA LEU A 220 4.71 22.36 2.61
C LEU A 220 3.38 22.85 3.19
N LEU A 221 2.89 24.00 2.76
CA LEU A 221 1.56 24.50 3.14
C LEU A 221 0.50 24.06 2.13
N SER A 222 -0.73 23.90 2.61
CA SER A 222 -1.86 23.42 1.80
C SER A 222 -3.21 23.84 2.39
N ASP A 223 -4.18 24.10 1.51
CA ASP A 223 -5.58 24.37 1.86
C ASP A 223 -6.34 23.11 2.28
N SER A 224 -5.88 21.94 1.81
CA SER A 224 -6.46 20.64 2.14
C SER A 224 -5.46 19.78 2.89
N ARG A 225 -5.96 18.85 3.73
CA ARG A 225 -5.12 17.99 4.57
C ARG A 225 -4.17 17.16 3.69
N PRO A 226 -2.85 17.42 3.73
CA PRO A 226 -1.91 16.70 2.90
C PRO A 226 -1.72 15.27 3.41
N MET A 227 -1.40 14.35 2.52
CA MET A 227 -0.93 13.03 2.94
C MET A 227 0.45 13.15 3.61
N GLY A 228 0.63 12.53 4.77
CA GLY A 228 1.91 12.46 5.46
C GLY A 228 1.81 11.78 6.82
N LEU A 229 2.94 11.28 7.33
CA LEU A 229 3.01 10.66 8.66
C LEU A 229 2.91 11.68 9.80
N ARG A 230 3.27 12.94 9.53
CA ARG A 230 3.13 14.06 10.46
C ARG A 230 2.53 15.23 9.71
N VAL A 231 1.30 15.59 10.09
CA VAL A 231 0.55 16.68 9.47
C VAL A 231 0.19 17.69 10.55
N MET A 232 0.51 18.94 10.29
CA MET A 232 0.15 20.07 11.12
C MET A 232 -1.25 20.52 10.72
N GLU A 233 -2.17 20.55 11.67
CA GLU A 233 -3.41 21.30 11.56
C GLU A 233 -3.22 22.59 12.36
N THR A 234 -3.30 23.76 11.72
CA THR A 234 -2.83 25.03 12.28
C THR A 234 -3.46 25.35 13.63
N ASP A 235 -4.79 25.28 13.72
CA ASP A 235 -5.52 25.63 14.94
C ASP A 235 -5.32 24.62 16.08
N GLU A 236 -5.19 23.32 15.75
CA GLU A 236 -4.91 22.29 16.74
C GLU A 236 -3.49 22.42 17.30
N THR A 237 -2.53 22.61 16.40
CA THR A 237 -1.12 22.82 16.75
C THR A 237 -0.96 24.04 17.65
N LEU A 238 -1.62 25.16 17.36
CA LEU A 238 -1.59 26.35 18.23
C LEU A 238 -2.19 26.13 19.62
N ARG A 239 -3.23 25.30 19.75
CA ARG A 239 -3.76 24.92 21.08
C ARG A 239 -2.73 24.09 21.84
N GLU A 240 -2.10 23.15 21.16
CA GLU A 240 -1.11 22.27 21.76
C GLU A 240 0.19 22.99 22.15
N CYS A 241 0.67 23.92 21.31
CA CYS A 241 1.81 24.79 21.63
C CYS A 241 1.56 25.59 22.91
N ARG A 242 0.37 26.20 23.04
CA ARG A 242 -0.03 26.93 24.26
C ARG A 242 -0.11 26.02 25.47
N ALA A 243 -0.68 24.82 25.33
CA ALA A 243 -0.76 23.85 26.42
C ALA A 243 0.63 23.38 26.89
N ARG A 244 1.62 23.33 25.99
CA ARG A 244 3.00 22.96 26.27
C ARG A 244 3.90 24.14 26.68
N GLY A 245 3.40 25.37 26.66
CA GLY A 245 4.20 26.57 26.95
C GLY A 245 5.26 26.88 25.88
N ILE A 246 5.10 26.37 24.66
CA ILE A 246 6.01 26.64 23.54
C ILE A 246 5.51 27.88 22.79
N PRO A 247 6.34 28.92 22.61
CA PRO A 247 5.93 30.14 21.91
C PRO A 247 5.65 29.86 20.44
N ALA A 248 4.60 30.48 19.91
CA ALA A 248 4.31 30.60 18.49
C ALA A 248 4.77 31.98 17.99
N ALA A 249 5.16 32.06 16.72
CA ALA A 249 5.65 33.30 16.09
C ALA A 249 4.49 34.20 15.64
#